data_AF-A0A137P2H1-F1
#
_entry.id   AF-A0A137P2H1-F1
#
_cell.length_a   1.000
_cell.length_b   1.000
_cell.length_c   1.000
_cell.angle_alpha   90.00
_cell.angle_beta   90.00
_cell.angle_gamma   90.00
#
_symmetry.space_group_name_H-M   'P 1'
#
loop_
_entity.id
_entity.type
_entity.pdbx_description
1 polymer ?
#
loop_
_entity_poly.entity_id
_entity_poly.type
_entity_poly.pdbx_seq_one_letter_code
_entity_poly.pdbx_strand_id
1 'polypeptide(L)'
;MDDAINNLINENPDISLNELARLTDTSNAFVSRRLKYMNCDHGRLNQLKAEFQILSPKPPSIQKKFTDEFLINLINENPNLSTYRLAALANCSRSTILTRLRQINSSEERVRYNKKNFRNSATKFTDELLISLINDNPDLNMKKLGELTDTTASTISLRLKQINSSRSDNCKITLQKPHPKARESTKKFTDEFLIKLVNENPDLNLKELAKLADTTPQCITKRLSQINHEGERVKYTSKSRGGATKFTDEFLIDLIDKNPGLNMKELAELSNTSPKTISRRLQQINNSREDDCKITLIKINSEPKERTKKFTDEFLINLINENPGLSMKEYGLLSGTSNATISRRLKQINSKGKVVNYTKNSCKQNV
;
A
#
# COMPACT_ATOMS: atom_id res chain seq x y z
N MET A 1 -5.91 -3.82 31.27
CA MET A 1 -6.87 -4.45 30.33
C MET A 1 -6.27 -5.70 29.71
N ASP A 2 -5.06 -5.62 29.16
CA ASP A 2 -4.33 -6.78 28.63
C ASP A 2 -4.11 -7.86 29.67
N ASP A 3 -3.69 -7.47 30.87
CA ASP A 3 -3.50 -8.41 31.98
C ASP A 3 -4.82 -9.07 32.39
N ALA A 4 -5.94 -8.34 32.33
CA ALA A 4 -7.26 -8.89 32.62
C ALA A 4 -7.69 -9.91 31.55
N ILE A 5 -7.45 -9.62 30.26
CA ILE A 5 -7.74 -10.56 29.17
C ILE A 5 -6.83 -11.81 29.29
N ASN A 6 -5.54 -11.63 29.58
CA ASN A 6 -4.61 -12.74 29.73
C ASN A 6 -4.93 -13.61 30.95
N ASN A 7 -5.27 -13.01 32.09
CA ASN A 7 -5.68 -13.74 33.28
C ASN A 7 -6.94 -14.58 33.01
N LEU A 8 -7.95 -14.01 32.36
CA LEU A 8 -9.17 -14.75 31.98
C LEU A 8 -8.89 -15.91 31.01
N ILE A 9 -7.96 -15.74 30.07
CA ILE A 9 -7.55 -16.80 29.12
C ILE A 9 -6.78 -17.93 29.80
N ASN A 10 -5.97 -17.59 30.81
CA ASN A 10 -5.17 -18.54 31.58
C ASN A 10 -6.04 -19.30 32.59
N GLU A 11 -7.00 -18.63 33.23
CA GLU A 11 -7.95 -19.23 34.17
C GLU A 11 -8.98 -20.12 33.46
N ASN A 12 -9.40 -19.76 32.25
CA ASN A 12 -10.35 -20.54 31.46
C ASN A 12 -9.88 -20.71 30.00
N PRO A 13 -9.18 -21.80 29.67
CA PRO A 13 -8.66 -22.04 28.33
C PRO A 13 -9.73 -22.10 27.23
N ASP A 14 -10.95 -22.48 27.57
CA ASP A 14 -12.04 -22.69 26.60
C ASP A 14 -12.98 -21.48 26.50
N ILE A 15 -12.58 -20.33 27.06
CA ILE A 15 -13.40 -19.13 27.06
C ILE A 15 -13.63 -18.61 25.62
N SER A 16 -14.90 -18.47 25.24
CA SER A 16 -15.27 -17.95 23.92
C SER A 16 -14.95 -16.44 23.80
N LEU A 17 -14.79 -15.95 22.56
CA LEU A 17 -14.54 -14.53 22.30
C LEU A 17 -15.66 -13.63 22.84
N ASN A 18 -16.91 -14.10 22.78
CA ASN A 18 -18.08 -13.37 23.28
C ASN A 18 -18.08 -13.27 24.80
N GLU A 19 -17.74 -14.36 25.49
CA GLU A 19 -17.64 -14.40 26.96
C GLU A 19 -16.51 -13.48 27.43
N LEU A 20 -15.36 -13.49 26.75
CA LEU A 20 -14.25 -12.57 26.98
C LEU A 20 -14.66 -11.10 26.82
N ALA A 21 -15.38 -10.78 25.73
CA ALA A 21 -15.89 -9.44 25.49
C ALA A 21 -16.87 -9.00 26.58
N ARG A 22 -17.76 -9.90 27.03
CA ARG A 22 -18.71 -9.65 28.12
C ARG A 22 -18.00 -9.41 29.46
N LEU A 23 -17.05 -10.26 29.83
CA LEU A 23 -16.33 -10.15 31.11
C LEU A 23 -15.41 -8.92 31.18
N THR A 24 -14.99 -8.40 30.02
CA THR A 24 -14.15 -7.21 29.95
C THR A 24 -14.93 -5.93 29.70
N ASP A 25 -16.25 -6.01 29.52
CA ASP A 25 -17.09 -4.90 29.05
C ASP A 25 -16.53 -4.22 27.79
N THR A 26 -16.10 -5.03 26.81
CA THR A 26 -15.56 -4.55 25.54
C THR A 26 -16.22 -5.23 24.34
N SER A 27 -15.93 -4.74 23.12
CA SER A 27 -16.43 -5.37 21.90
C SER A 27 -15.57 -6.55 21.45
N ASN A 28 -16.19 -7.56 20.83
CA ASN A 28 -15.49 -8.68 20.18
C ASN A 28 -14.36 -8.22 19.23
N ALA A 29 -14.59 -7.11 18.51
CA ALA A 29 -13.59 -6.54 17.60
C ALA A 29 -12.36 -6.01 18.34
N PHE A 30 -12.55 -5.47 19.55
CA PHE A 30 -11.47 -5.00 20.41
C PHE A 30 -10.67 -6.19 20.97
N VAL A 31 -11.35 -7.18 21.55
CA VAL A 31 -10.72 -8.41 22.09
C VAL A 31 -9.95 -9.14 20.99
N SER A 32 -10.55 -9.34 19.81
CA SER A 32 -9.90 -10.03 18.68
C SER A 32 -8.65 -9.31 18.18
N ARG A 33 -8.67 -7.97 18.13
CA ARG A 33 -7.45 -7.20 17.83
C ARG A 33 -6.42 -7.40 18.91
N ARG A 34 -6.81 -7.36 20.19
CA ARG A 34 -5.85 -7.45 21.30
C ARG A 34 -5.17 -8.82 21.37
N LEU A 35 -5.94 -9.89 21.22
CA LEU A 35 -5.42 -11.27 21.08
C LEU A 35 -4.39 -11.40 19.94
N LYS A 36 -4.60 -10.71 18.81
CA LYS A 36 -3.64 -10.69 17.71
C LYS A 36 -2.30 -10.04 18.08
N TYR A 37 -2.31 -9.11 19.04
CA TYR A 37 -1.10 -8.41 19.51
C TYR A 37 -0.40 -9.12 20.66
N MET A 38 -1.10 -9.94 21.44
CA MET A 38 -0.55 -10.59 22.65
C MET A 38 0.26 -11.87 22.38
N ASN A 39 0.69 -12.10 21.13
CA ASN A 39 1.46 -13.30 20.74
C ASN A 39 0.79 -14.63 21.15
N CYS A 40 -0.54 -14.62 21.34
CA CYS A 40 -1.30 -15.83 21.61
C CYS A 40 -1.08 -16.80 20.45
N ASP A 41 -0.92 -18.08 20.76
CA ASP A 41 -0.71 -19.15 19.79
C ASP A 41 -1.68 -18.97 18.60
N HIS A 42 -1.11 -18.82 17.39
CA HIS A 42 -1.86 -18.54 16.18
C HIS A 42 -2.95 -19.60 15.93
N GLY A 43 -2.77 -20.83 16.43
CA GLY A 43 -3.78 -21.88 16.39
C GLY A 43 -5.07 -21.48 17.11
N ARG A 44 -4.96 -21.00 18.35
CA ARG A 44 -6.10 -20.65 19.20
C ARG A 44 -6.86 -19.41 18.72
N LEU A 45 -6.15 -18.43 18.17
CA LEU A 45 -6.79 -17.27 17.53
C LEU A 45 -7.63 -17.66 16.31
N ASN A 46 -7.19 -18.66 15.54
CA ASN A 46 -7.93 -19.14 14.39
C ASN A 46 -9.15 -19.99 14.79
N GLN A 47 -9.04 -20.76 15.87
CA GLN A 47 -10.17 -21.51 16.44
C GLN A 47 -11.29 -20.56 16.93
N LEU A 48 -10.93 -19.54 17.72
CA LEU A 48 -11.89 -18.52 18.20
C LEU A 48 -12.55 -17.74 17.06
N LYS A 49 -11.82 -17.48 15.96
CA LYS A 49 -12.39 -16.85 14.76
C LYS A 49 -13.35 -17.77 14.01
N ALA A 50 -13.04 -19.06 13.93
CA ALA A 50 -13.90 -20.04 13.29
C ALA A 50 -15.24 -20.18 14.05
N GLU A 51 -15.19 -20.27 15.38
CA GLU A 51 -16.40 -20.29 16.23
C GLU A 51 -17.25 -19.04 16.08
N PHE A 52 -16.63 -17.85 16.04
CA PHE A 52 -17.35 -16.59 15.83
C PHE A 52 -18.04 -16.53 14.46
N GLN A 53 -17.41 -17.08 13.43
CA GLN A 53 -17.94 -17.04 12.07
C GLN A 53 -19.12 -18.00 11.86
N ILE A 54 -19.22 -19.06 12.67
CA ILE A 54 -20.38 -19.97 12.70
C ILE A 54 -21.61 -19.29 13.33
N LEU A 55 -21.41 -18.41 14.31
CA LEU A 55 -22.49 -17.73 15.05
C LEU A 55 -23.00 -16.43 14.39
N SER A 56 -22.39 -15.99 13.30
CA SER A 56 -22.78 -14.77 12.57
C SER A 56 -22.69 -14.99 11.06
N PRO A 57 -23.64 -15.74 10.46
CA PRO A 57 -23.65 -15.97 9.03
C PRO A 57 -23.81 -14.64 8.30
N LYS A 58 -22.76 -14.27 7.55
CA LYS A 58 -22.78 -13.07 6.73
C LYS A 58 -23.91 -13.21 5.70
N PRO A 59 -24.82 -12.23 5.56
CA PRO A 59 -25.92 -12.33 4.61
C PRO A 59 -25.37 -12.56 3.21
N PRO A 60 -25.96 -13.48 2.41
CA PRO A 60 -25.45 -13.82 1.10
C PRO A 60 -25.51 -12.59 0.20
N SER A 61 -24.36 -11.96 -0.03
CA SER A 61 -24.24 -10.96 -1.09
C SER A 61 -24.49 -11.68 -2.41
N ILE A 62 -25.51 -11.25 -3.16
CA ILE A 62 -25.77 -11.70 -4.53
C ILE A 62 -24.61 -11.22 -5.41
N GLN A 63 -23.47 -11.89 -5.33
CA GLN A 63 -22.38 -11.72 -6.28
C GLN A 63 -22.77 -12.56 -7.49
N LYS A 64 -23.01 -11.93 -8.64
CA LYS A 64 -22.98 -12.66 -9.92
C LYS A 64 -21.69 -13.48 -9.91
N LYS A 65 -21.81 -14.82 -9.90
CA LYS A 65 -20.67 -15.72 -9.83
C LYS A 65 -19.81 -15.45 -11.07
N PHE A 66 -18.65 -14.83 -10.86
CA PHE A 66 -17.63 -14.66 -11.88
C PHE A 66 -16.93 -16.02 -12.09
N THR A 67 -17.57 -16.89 -12.87
CA THR A 67 -17.06 -18.24 -13.18
C THR A 67 -15.96 -18.18 -14.22
N ASP A 68 -15.14 -19.23 -14.27
CA ASP A 68 -14.04 -19.31 -15.22
C ASP A 68 -14.58 -19.47 -16.65
N GLU A 69 -15.67 -20.22 -16.81
CA GLU A 69 -16.41 -20.42 -18.06
C GLU A 69 -16.96 -19.11 -18.62
N PHE A 70 -17.49 -18.24 -17.76
CA PHE A 70 -17.93 -16.91 -18.17
C PHE A 70 -16.77 -16.08 -18.73
N LEU A 71 -15.61 -16.09 -18.05
CA LEU A 71 -14.44 -15.35 -18.52
C LEU A 71 -13.85 -15.93 -19.81
N ILE A 72 -13.83 -17.26 -19.95
CA ILE A 72 -13.41 -17.96 -21.17
C ILE A 72 -14.27 -17.51 -22.35
N ASN A 73 -15.60 -17.60 -22.22
CA ASN A 73 -16.54 -17.23 -23.27
C ASN A 73 -16.42 -15.74 -23.61
N LEU A 74 -16.34 -14.87 -22.59
CA LEU A 74 -16.20 -13.43 -22.79
C LEU A 74 -14.96 -13.07 -23.62
N ILE A 75 -13.85 -13.77 -23.42
CA ILE A 75 -12.60 -13.56 -24.17
C ILE A 75 -12.70 -14.13 -25.59
N ASN A 76 -13.27 -15.31 -25.75
CA ASN A 76 -13.42 -15.96 -27.05
C ASN A 76 -14.38 -15.17 -27.97
N GLU A 77 -15.45 -14.63 -27.41
CA GLU A 77 -16.37 -13.73 -28.12
C GLU A 77 -15.75 -12.38 -28.46
N ASN A 78 -14.75 -11.94 -27.67
CA ASN A 78 -14.18 -10.62 -27.78
C ASN A 78 -12.64 -10.62 -27.75
N PRO A 79 -11.97 -11.30 -28.71
CA PRO A 79 -10.53 -11.53 -28.68
C PRO A 79 -9.74 -10.24 -28.73
N ASN A 80 -10.33 -9.15 -29.21
CA ASN A 80 -9.74 -7.83 -29.34
C ASN A 80 -9.90 -6.92 -28.12
N LEU A 81 -10.67 -7.30 -27.11
CA LEU A 81 -10.85 -6.46 -25.93
C LEU A 81 -9.62 -6.39 -25.03
N SER A 82 -9.43 -5.23 -24.43
CA SER A 82 -8.42 -5.02 -23.41
C SER A 82 -8.90 -5.58 -22.07
N THR A 83 -7.95 -5.88 -21.17
CA THR A 83 -8.29 -6.32 -19.80
C THR A 83 -9.16 -5.31 -19.04
N TYR A 84 -9.13 -4.04 -19.43
CA TYR A 84 -9.98 -3.02 -18.83
C TYR A 84 -11.44 -3.20 -19.26
N ARG A 85 -11.67 -3.38 -20.57
CA ARG A 85 -13.01 -3.63 -21.10
C ARG A 85 -13.59 -4.95 -20.64
N LEU A 86 -12.78 -6.00 -20.59
CA LEU A 86 -13.19 -7.29 -20.01
C LEU A 86 -13.59 -7.13 -18.54
N ALA A 87 -12.84 -6.36 -17.75
CA ALA A 87 -13.16 -6.09 -16.35
C ALA A 87 -14.47 -5.29 -16.19
N ALA A 88 -14.72 -4.33 -17.09
CA ALA A 88 -15.97 -3.57 -17.11
C ALA A 88 -17.18 -4.46 -17.45
N LEU A 89 -17.07 -5.31 -18.48
CA LEU A 89 -18.13 -6.26 -18.87
C LEU A 89 -18.39 -7.30 -17.76
N ALA A 90 -17.34 -7.75 -17.09
CA ALA A 90 -17.43 -8.67 -15.96
C ALA A 90 -17.84 -8.01 -14.63
N ASN A 91 -17.97 -6.68 -14.60
CA ASN A 91 -18.19 -5.89 -13.39
C ASN A 91 -17.23 -6.24 -12.24
N CYS A 92 -15.93 -6.36 -12.55
CA CYS A 92 -14.90 -6.69 -11.56
C CYS A 92 -13.65 -5.85 -11.75
N SER A 93 -12.65 -6.05 -10.88
CA SER A 93 -11.37 -5.36 -11.02
C SER A 93 -10.53 -5.97 -12.15
N ARG A 94 -9.68 -5.15 -12.79
CA ARG A 94 -8.69 -5.63 -13.76
C ARG A 94 -7.75 -6.69 -13.17
N SER A 95 -7.35 -6.51 -11.91
CA SER A 95 -6.52 -7.48 -11.19
C SER A 95 -7.21 -8.82 -11.03
N THR A 96 -8.54 -8.82 -10.79
CA THR A 96 -9.33 -10.05 -10.70
C THR A 96 -9.30 -10.81 -12.03
N ILE A 97 -9.54 -10.14 -13.16
CA ILE A 97 -9.42 -10.74 -14.51
C ILE A 97 -8.04 -11.37 -14.70
N LEU A 98 -6.97 -10.63 -14.42
CA LEU A 98 -5.58 -11.11 -14.63
C LEU A 98 -5.19 -12.26 -13.72
N THR A 99 -5.68 -12.29 -12.48
CA THR A 99 -5.44 -13.41 -11.56
C THR A 99 -6.22 -14.64 -12.00
N ARG A 100 -7.48 -14.49 -12.40
CA ARG A 100 -8.33 -15.60 -12.86
C ARG A 100 -7.82 -16.19 -14.17
N LEU A 101 -7.38 -15.35 -15.12
CA LEU A 101 -6.70 -15.85 -16.34
C LEU A 101 -5.45 -16.68 -16.04
N ARG A 102 -4.65 -16.26 -15.04
CA ARG A 102 -3.48 -17.02 -14.61
C ARG A 102 -3.85 -18.35 -13.96
N GLN A 103 -4.96 -18.39 -13.21
CA GLN A 103 -5.46 -19.62 -12.59
C GLN A 103 -6.02 -20.58 -13.65
N ILE A 104 -6.85 -20.08 -14.57
CA ILE A 104 -7.42 -20.84 -15.69
C ILE A 104 -6.33 -21.51 -16.52
N ASN A 105 -5.23 -20.79 -16.78
CA ASN A 105 -4.10 -21.29 -17.56
C ASN A 105 -2.99 -21.96 -16.71
N SER A 106 -3.21 -22.21 -15.42
CA SER A 106 -2.16 -22.75 -14.55
C SER A 106 -1.88 -24.24 -14.76
N SER A 107 -2.90 -25.02 -15.14
CA SER A 107 -2.79 -26.45 -15.43
C SER A 107 -2.64 -26.73 -16.92
N GLU A 108 -3.42 -26.03 -17.75
CA GLU A 108 -3.45 -26.18 -19.21
C GLU A 108 -3.88 -24.85 -19.84
N GLU A 109 -3.38 -24.52 -21.04
CA GLU A 109 -3.75 -23.28 -21.73
C GLU A 109 -5.20 -23.38 -22.27
N ARG A 110 -6.18 -23.01 -21.44
CA ARG A 110 -7.61 -22.98 -21.82
C ARG A 110 -8.02 -21.70 -22.56
N VAL A 111 -7.30 -20.60 -22.33
CA VAL A 111 -7.58 -19.29 -22.98
C VAL A 111 -6.29 -18.65 -23.45
N ARG A 112 -6.18 -18.45 -24.76
CA ARG A 112 -5.05 -17.69 -25.34
C ARG A 112 -5.32 -16.19 -25.29
N TYR A 113 -5.20 -15.59 -24.10
CA TYR A 113 -5.33 -14.15 -23.94
C TYR A 113 -3.98 -13.44 -24.16
N ASN A 114 -3.78 -12.91 -25.37
CA ASN A 114 -2.66 -12.02 -25.65
C ASN A 114 -2.85 -10.70 -24.89
N LYS A 115 -2.06 -10.51 -23.82
CA LYS A 115 -2.09 -9.28 -23.04
C LYS A 115 -1.79 -8.10 -23.96
N LYS A 116 -2.83 -7.36 -24.32
CA LYS A 116 -2.72 -6.10 -25.04
C LYS A 116 -2.08 -5.09 -24.08
N ASN A 117 -0.76 -5.01 -24.15
CA ASN A 117 -0.05 -3.95 -23.47
C ASN A 117 -0.36 -2.67 -24.24
N PHE A 118 -0.89 -1.67 -23.54
CA PHE A 118 -1.13 -0.30 -24.04
C PHE A 118 0.04 0.30 -24.86
N ARG A 119 1.27 -0.20 -24.65
CA ARG A 119 2.47 0.26 -25.37
C ARG A 119 2.62 -0.32 -26.78
N ASN A 120 2.02 -1.48 -27.08
CA ASN A 120 2.30 -2.26 -28.29
C ASN A 120 1.05 -2.65 -29.10
N SER A 121 -0.16 -2.21 -28.72
CA SER A 121 -1.35 -2.44 -29.54
C SER A 121 -1.28 -1.60 -30.82
N ALA A 122 -1.32 -2.27 -31.98
CA ALA A 122 -1.09 -1.69 -33.30
C ALA A 122 -2.12 -0.64 -33.74
N THR A 123 -3.27 -0.55 -33.07
CA THR A 123 -4.19 0.59 -33.23
C THR A 123 -3.54 1.79 -32.56
N LYS A 124 -2.68 2.49 -33.32
CA LYS A 124 -2.08 3.76 -32.92
C LYS A 124 -3.23 4.65 -32.46
N PHE A 125 -3.21 5.03 -31.18
CA PHE A 125 -4.01 6.13 -30.68
C PHE A 125 -3.55 7.39 -31.44
N THR A 126 -4.25 7.72 -32.52
CA THR A 126 -3.89 8.86 -33.37
C THR A 126 -4.57 10.12 -32.88
N ASP A 127 -4.01 11.27 -33.28
CA ASP A 127 -4.56 12.56 -32.90
C ASP A 127 -5.94 12.76 -33.53
N GLU A 128 -6.15 12.25 -34.76
CA GLU A 128 -7.42 12.33 -35.48
C GLU A 128 -8.55 11.56 -34.78
N LEU A 129 -8.25 10.37 -34.24
CA LEU A 129 -9.21 9.61 -33.44
C LEU A 129 -9.58 10.35 -32.16
N LEU A 130 -8.60 10.96 -31.49
CA LEU A 130 -8.87 11.75 -30.29
C LEU A 130 -9.71 12.98 -30.60
N ILE A 131 -9.40 13.69 -31.69
CA ILE A 131 -10.13 14.88 -32.13
C ILE A 131 -11.59 14.54 -32.46
N SER A 132 -11.81 13.50 -33.28
CA SER A 132 -13.16 13.05 -33.65
C SER A 132 -13.97 12.66 -32.42
N LEU A 133 -13.43 11.84 -31.52
CA LEU A 133 -14.13 11.44 -30.30
C LEU A 133 -14.56 12.61 -29.42
N ILE A 134 -13.76 13.68 -29.35
CA ILE A 134 -14.08 14.88 -28.57
C ILE A 134 -15.13 15.73 -29.27
N ASN A 135 -15.00 15.92 -30.58
CA ASN A 135 -15.96 16.69 -31.37
C ASN A 135 -17.33 16.02 -31.39
N ASP A 136 -17.36 14.69 -31.53
CA ASP A 136 -18.60 13.90 -31.56
C ASP A 136 -19.24 13.78 -30.16
N ASN A 137 -18.46 13.97 -29.09
CA ASN A 137 -18.93 13.78 -27.71
C ASN A 137 -18.32 14.83 -26.75
N PRO A 138 -18.74 16.10 -26.83
CA PRO A 138 -18.14 17.20 -26.06
C PRO A 138 -18.24 17.03 -24.53
N ASP A 139 -19.18 16.20 -24.06
CA ASP A 139 -19.43 15.94 -22.63
C ASP A 139 -18.51 14.85 -22.03
N LEU A 140 -17.64 14.23 -22.83
CA LEU A 140 -16.73 13.21 -22.32
C LEU A 140 -15.63 13.83 -21.46
N ASN A 141 -15.41 13.24 -20.29
CA ASN A 141 -14.24 13.57 -19.48
C ASN A 141 -13.03 12.72 -19.89
N MET A 142 -11.84 13.15 -19.46
CA MET A 142 -10.56 12.46 -19.71
C MET A 142 -10.58 10.97 -19.36
N LYS A 143 -11.34 10.58 -18.34
CA LYS A 143 -11.46 9.18 -17.92
C LYS A 143 -12.23 8.37 -18.97
N LYS A 144 -13.42 8.81 -19.37
CA LYS A 144 -14.23 8.15 -20.41
C LYS A 144 -13.52 8.12 -21.75
N LEU A 145 -12.82 9.20 -22.12
CA LEU A 145 -11.98 9.21 -23.33
C LEU A 145 -10.90 8.13 -23.25
N GLY A 146 -10.22 8.01 -22.11
CA GLY A 146 -9.26 6.92 -21.86
C GLY A 146 -9.89 5.53 -21.97
N GLU A 147 -11.13 5.35 -21.53
CA GLU A 147 -11.86 4.09 -21.68
C GLU A 147 -12.21 3.78 -23.14
N LEU A 148 -12.65 4.78 -23.91
CA LEU A 148 -12.97 4.67 -25.35
C LEU A 148 -11.76 4.34 -26.21
N THR A 149 -10.64 4.98 -25.91
CA THR A 149 -9.40 4.90 -26.67
C THR A 149 -8.44 3.83 -26.14
N ASP A 150 -8.86 3.12 -25.09
CA ASP A 150 -8.01 2.20 -24.32
C ASP A 150 -6.66 2.85 -24.00
N THR A 151 -6.67 3.97 -23.28
CA THR A 151 -5.49 4.63 -22.72
C THR A 151 -5.77 5.32 -21.39
N THR A 152 -4.75 5.89 -20.75
CA THR A 152 -4.90 6.56 -19.45
C THR A 152 -5.33 8.01 -19.63
N ALA A 153 -6.11 8.53 -18.68
CA ALA A 153 -6.50 9.95 -18.66
C ALA A 153 -5.30 10.91 -18.71
N SER A 154 -4.17 10.54 -18.10
CA SER A 154 -2.91 11.30 -18.19
C SER A 154 -2.33 11.32 -19.61
N THR A 155 -2.39 10.19 -20.32
CA THR A 155 -1.95 10.10 -21.71
C THR A 155 -2.83 10.96 -22.62
N ILE A 156 -4.16 10.91 -22.45
CA ILE A 156 -5.09 11.79 -23.16
C ILE A 156 -4.75 13.26 -22.92
N SER A 157 -4.56 13.65 -21.65
CA SER A 157 -4.24 15.03 -21.29
C SER A 157 -2.92 15.49 -21.90
N LEU A 158 -1.88 14.65 -21.86
CA LEU A 158 -0.59 14.95 -22.47
C LEU A 158 -0.72 15.12 -23.99
N ARG A 159 -1.48 14.23 -24.65
CA ARG A 159 -1.66 14.29 -26.09
C ARG A 159 -2.45 15.51 -26.53
N LEU A 160 -3.51 15.87 -25.79
CA LEU A 160 -4.25 17.11 -26.04
C LEU A 160 -3.39 18.36 -25.88
N LYS A 161 -2.48 18.38 -24.90
CA LYS A 161 -1.50 19.48 -24.78
C LYS A 161 -0.59 19.56 -26.02
N GLN A 162 -0.12 18.42 -26.52
CA GLN A 162 0.71 18.35 -27.72
C GLN A 162 -0.06 18.82 -28.97
N ILE A 163 -1.28 18.33 -29.17
CA ILE A 163 -2.16 18.75 -30.28
C ILE A 163 -2.45 20.26 -30.20
N ASN A 164 -2.75 20.79 -29.01
CA ASN A 164 -3.03 22.21 -28.84
C ASN A 164 -1.77 23.10 -28.92
N SER A 165 -0.57 22.54 -28.76
CA SER A 165 0.68 23.31 -28.90
C SER A 165 1.02 23.62 -30.35
N SER A 166 0.53 22.82 -31.31
CA SER A 166 0.74 23.05 -32.75
C SER A 166 -0.41 23.80 -33.43
N ARG A 167 -1.49 24.13 -32.70
CA ARG A 167 -2.68 24.83 -33.22
C ARG A 167 -2.72 26.29 -32.80
N SER A 168 -3.32 27.14 -33.64
CA SER A 168 -3.64 28.53 -33.28
C SER A 168 -4.66 28.59 -32.14
N ASP A 169 -4.67 29.68 -31.38
CA ASP A 169 -5.50 29.82 -30.16
C ASP A 169 -6.99 29.59 -30.42
N ASN A 170 -7.50 30.01 -31.58
CA ASN A 170 -8.91 29.90 -31.95
C ASN A 170 -9.34 28.46 -32.29
N CYS A 171 -8.40 27.53 -32.47
CA CYS A 171 -8.66 26.14 -32.88
C CYS A 171 -8.29 25.12 -31.78
N LYS A 172 -7.99 25.58 -30.56
CA LYS A 172 -7.61 24.71 -29.45
C LYS A 172 -8.80 23.88 -28.99
N ILE A 173 -8.55 22.58 -28.88
CA ILE A 173 -9.53 21.62 -28.38
C ILE A 173 -9.66 21.84 -26.88
N THR A 174 -10.83 22.27 -26.44
CA THR A 174 -11.16 22.39 -25.03
C THR A 174 -12.14 21.28 -24.68
N LEU A 175 -11.75 20.44 -23.72
CA LEU A 175 -12.69 19.52 -23.12
C LEU A 175 -13.57 20.31 -22.15
N GLN A 176 -14.88 20.12 -22.23
CA GLN A 176 -15.74 20.58 -21.15
C GLN A 176 -15.21 19.97 -19.86
N LYS A 177 -14.82 20.85 -18.93
CA LYS A 177 -14.55 20.40 -17.57
C LYS A 177 -15.86 19.74 -17.15
N PRO A 178 -15.85 18.48 -16.69
CA PRO A 178 -17.06 17.85 -16.22
C PRO A 178 -17.70 18.85 -15.27
N HIS A 179 -18.95 19.27 -15.55
CA HIS A 179 -19.70 20.11 -14.63
C HIS A 179 -19.42 19.54 -13.26
N PRO A 180 -18.78 20.31 -12.36
CA PRO A 180 -18.32 19.77 -11.10
C PRO A 180 -19.56 19.14 -10.49
N LYS A 181 -19.63 17.78 -10.51
CA LYS A 181 -20.82 17.03 -10.08
C LYS A 181 -21.24 17.73 -8.83
N ALA A 182 -22.43 18.35 -8.83
CA ALA A 182 -22.87 19.26 -7.78
C ALA A 182 -22.43 18.60 -6.50
N ARG A 183 -21.31 19.07 -5.92
CA ARG A 183 -20.68 18.35 -4.84
C ARG A 183 -21.74 18.49 -3.80
N GLU A 184 -22.43 17.39 -3.50
CA GLU A 184 -23.49 17.31 -2.51
C GLU A 184 -22.96 18.15 -1.36
N SER A 185 -23.54 19.35 -1.23
CA SER A 185 -22.80 20.47 -0.66
C SER A 185 -22.57 20.06 0.77
N THR A 186 -21.33 19.66 1.07
CA THR A 186 -20.96 19.16 2.39
C THR A 186 -21.50 20.18 3.36
N LYS A 187 -22.45 19.75 4.20
CA LYS A 187 -23.30 20.63 5.01
C LYS A 187 -22.37 21.65 5.65
N LYS A 188 -22.45 22.91 5.20
CA LYS A 188 -21.50 23.93 5.65
C LYS A 188 -21.79 24.16 7.14
N PHE A 189 -20.86 23.81 8.00
CA PHE A 189 -20.92 24.19 9.40
C PHE A 189 -20.42 25.64 9.54
N THR A 190 -20.96 26.36 10.52
CA THR A 190 -20.58 27.75 10.81
C THR A 190 -19.27 27.80 11.60
N ASP A 191 -18.64 28.98 11.64
CA ASP A 191 -17.41 29.16 12.41
C ASP A 191 -17.67 29.01 13.91
N GLU A 192 -18.82 29.51 14.35
CA GLU A 192 -19.29 29.43 15.74
C GLU A 192 -19.46 27.98 16.17
N PHE A 193 -19.98 27.11 15.28
CA PHE A 193 -20.07 25.68 15.54
C PHE A 193 -18.68 25.07 15.71
N LEU A 194 -17.73 25.39 14.82
CA LEU A 194 -16.38 24.83 14.92
C LEU A 194 -15.62 25.32 16.16
N ILE A 195 -15.76 26.61 16.49
CA ILE A 195 -15.20 27.23 17.69
C ILE A 195 -15.72 26.48 18.93
N LYS A 196 -17.05 26.33 19.03
CA LYS A 196 -17.70 25.63 20.15
C LYS A 196 -17.25 24.18 20.23
N LEU A 197 -17.23 23.47 19.09
CA LEU A 197 -16.82 22.06 19.03
C LEU A 197 -15.38 21.85 19.53
N VAL A 198 -14.45 22.73 19.17
CA VAL A 198 -13.06 22.64 19.63
C VAL A 198 -12.92 22.99 21.11
N ASN A 199 -13.61 24.04 21.58
CA ASN A 199 -13.53 24.47 22.98
C ASN A 199 -14.18 23.46 23.94
N GLU A 200 -15.27 22.82 23.53
CA GLU A 200 -15.93 21.76 24.32
C GLU A 200 -15.14 20.44 24.32
N ASN A 201 -14.25 20.25 23.33
CA ASN A 201 -13.53 18.99 23.16
C ASN A 201 -12.03 19.23 22.95
N PRO A 202 -11.34 19.84 23.94
CA PRO A 202 -9.94 20.25 23.81
C PRO A 202 -8.98 19.07 23.69
N ASP A 203 -9.42 17.82 23.91
CA ASP A 203 -8.62 16.60 23.82
C ASP A 203 -8.74 15.87 22.47
N LEU A 204 -9.73 16.20 21.65
CA LEU A 204 -9.96 15.49 20.39
C LEU A 204 -8.94 15.86 19.31
N ASN A 205 -8.56 14.87 18.51
CA ASN A 205 -7.72 15.10 17.32
C ASN A 205 -8.56 15.51 16.09
N LEU A 206 -7.89 15.98 15.03
CA LEU A 206 -8.57 16.46 13.82
C LEU A 206 -9.48 15.42 13.15
N LYS A 207 -9.25 14.12 13.32
CA LYS A 207 -10.15 13.09 12.76
C LYS A 207 -11.45 13.00 13.53
N GLU A 208 -11.36 13.04 14.86
CA GLU A 208 -12.53 12.97 15.74
C GLU A 208 -13.39 14.22 15.55
N LEU A 209 -12.78 15.40 15.54
CA LEU A 209 -13.47 16.66 15.23
C LEU A 209 -14.14 16.61 13.86
N ALA A 210 -13.45 16.09 12.84
CA ALA A 210 -14.02 15.94 11.51
C ALA A 210 -15.20 14.96 11.46
N LYS A 211 -15.16 13.88 12.26
CA LYS A 211 -16.27 12.94 12.39
C LYS A 211 -17.49 13.58 13.05
N LEU A 212 -17.28 14.40 14.09
CA LEU A 212 -18.37 15.12 14.78
C LEU A 212 -18.99 16.20 13.89
N ALA A 213 -18.19 16.85 13.03
CA ALA A 213 -18.64 17.88 12.10
C ALA A 213 -19.07 17.33 10.72
N ASP A 214 -19.15 15.99 10.56
CA ASP A 214 -19.46 15.30 9.30
C ASP A 214 -18.67 15.85 8.09
N THR A 215 -17.35 15.95 8.26
CA THR A 215 -16.45 16.55 7.27
C THR A 215 -15.10 15.83 7.22
N THR A 216 -14.15 16.41 6.47
CA THR A 216 -12.77 15.91 6.39
C THR A 216 -11.85 16.67 7.34
N PRO A 217 -10.81 16.01 7.90
CA PRO A 217 -9.81 16.68 8.74
C PRO A 217 -9.17 17.91 8.07
N GLN A 218 -8.94 17.83 6.76
CA GLN A 218 -8.39 18.93 5.98
C GLN A 218 -9.33 20.15 5.92
N CYS A 219 -10.64 19.93 5.91
CA CYS A 219 -11.62 21.02 5.96
C CYS A 219 -11.58 21.73 7.32
N ILE A 220 -11.55 20.97 8.42
CA ILE A 220 -11.39 21.49 9.78
C ILE A 220 -10.11 22.32 9.90
N THR A 221 -8.95 21.79 9.48
CA THR A 221 -7.68 22.53 9.55
C THR A 221 -7.74 23.84 8.77
N LYS A 222 -8.21 23.80 7.52
CA LYS A 222 -8.33 25.01 6.71
C LYS A 222 -9.26 26.04 7.35
N ARG A 223 -10.38 25.58 7.92
CA ARG A 223 -11.37 26.48 8.53
C ARG A 223 -10.85 27.08 9.83
N LEU A 224 -10.18 26.31 10.69
CA LEU A 224 -9.50 26.84 11.87
C LEU A 224 -8.44 27.89 11.51
N SER A 225 -7.65 27.65 10.46
CA SER A 225 -6.69 28.67 9.97
C SER A 225 -7.39 29.93 9.46
N GLN A 226 -8.54 29.81 8.79
CA GLN A 226 -9.33 30.96 8.33
C GLN A 226 -9.92 31.74 9.51
N ILE A 227 -10.49 31.04 10.49
CA ILE A 227 -11.06 31.65 11.71
C ILE A 227 -10.00 32.44 12.47
N ASN A 228 -8.78 31.91 12.54
CA ASN A 228 -7.66 32.55 13.24
C ASN A 228 -6.89 33.57 12.41
N HIS A 229 -7.28 33.82 11.15
CA HIS A 229 -6.53 34.71 10.26
C HIS A 229 -6.56 36.18 10.72
N GLU A 230 -7.67 36.62 11.31
CA GLU A 230 -7.88 37.99 11.82
C GLU A 230 -7.51 38.14 13.32
N GLY A 231 -7.01 37.07 13.94
CA GLY A 231 -6.69 37.02 15.36
C GLY A 231 -6.97 35.64 15.95
N GLU A 232 -6.33 35.29 17.06
CA GLU A 232 -6.52 33.99 17.70
C GLU A 232 -7.91 33.89 18.36
N ARG A 233 -8.88 33.27 17.65
CA ARG A 233 -10.24 33.02 18.16
C ARG A 233 -10.40 31.60 18.71
N VAL A 234 -9.63 30.65 18.20
CA VAL A 234 -9.63 29.24 18.65
C VAL A 234 -8.21 28.77 18.88
N LYS A 235 -7.90 28.35 20.11
CA LYS A 235 -6.62 27.76 20.44
C LYS A 235 -6.65 26.25 20.22
N TYR A 236 -6.48 25.82 18.98
CA TYR A 236 -6.34 24.40 18.65
C TYR A 236 -4.86 24.00 18.58
N THR A 237 -4.41 23.17 19.50
CA THR A 237 -3.10 22.52 19.42
C THR A 237 -3.21 21.24 18.59
N SER A 238 -2.42 21.15 17.52
CA SER A 238 -2.44 19.97 16.65
C SER A 238 -2.02 18.72 17.41
N LYS A 239 -3.00 17.88 17.72
CA LYS A 239 -2.76 16.53 18.23
C LYS A 239 -2.45 15.64 17.04
N SER A 240 -1.18 15.30 16.88
CA SER A 240 -0.79 14.28 15.91
C SER A 240 -1.52 12.95 16.23
N ARG A 241 -1.63 12.06 15.24
CA ARG A 241 -2.48 10.82 15.25
C ARG A 241 -2.02 9.74 16.24
N GLY A 242 -1.82 10.11 17.49
CA GLY A 242 -1.00 9.39 18.45
C GLY A 242 -0.08 10.45 18.98
N GLY A 243 -0.51 11.09 20.07
CA GLY A 243 0.39 11.94 20.84
C GLY A 243 1.64 11.12 21.06
N ALA A 244 2.73 11.51 20.40
CA ALA A 244 4.02 11.21 20.97
C ALA A 244 3.93 11.86 22.36
N THR A 245 3.68 11.06 23.40
CA THR A 245 4.32 11.29 24.69
C THR A 245 5.68 11.82 24.32
N LYS A 246 5.92 13.12 24.59
CA LYS A 246 7.07 13.84 24.03
C LYS A 246 8.24 12.88 24.19
N PHE A 247 8.73 12.37 23.06
CA PHE A 247 9.80 11.40 23.05
C PHE A 247 11.06 12.22 23.28
N THR A 248 11.14 12.78 24.48
CA THR A 248 12.19 13.70 24.88
C THR A 248 13.47 12.91 25.02
N ASP A 249 14.57 13.64 25.04
CA ASP A 249 15.87 13.00 25.18
C ASP A 249 15.95 12.33 26.55
N GLU A 250 15.42 12.98 27.59
CA GLU A 250 15.37 12.47 28.96
C GLU A 250 14.55 11.17 29.04
N PHE A 251 13.38 11.11 28.40
CA PHE A 251 12.57 9.90 28.37
C PHE A 251 13.33 8.73 27.72
N LEU A 252 14.00 8.99 26.59
CA LEU A 252 14.73 7.95 25.88
C LEU A 252 16.00 7.50 26.63
N ILE A 253 16.69 8.43 27.28
CA ILE A 253 17.84 8.15 28.14
C ILE A 253 17.38 7.27 29.31
N ASP A 254 16.36 7.70 30.06
CA ASP A 254 15.81 6.97 31.21
C ASP A 254 15.28 5.58 30.81
N LEU A 255 14.65 5.46 29.63
CA LEU A 255 14.18 4.17 29.11
C LEU A 255 15.33 3.19 28.86
N ILE A 256 16.48 3.69 28.38
CA ILE A 256 17.68 2.86 28.12
C ILE A 256 18.39 2.52 29.43
N ASP A 257 18.55 3.50 30.32
CA ASP A 257 19.22 3.32 31.61
C ASP A 257 18.47 2.33 32.50
N LYS A 258 17.13 2.33 32.46
CA LYS A 258 16.29 1.37 33.19
C LYS A 258 16.25 -0.03 32.57
N ASN A 259 16.62 -0.17 31.30
CA ASN A 259 16.53 -1.44 30.58
C ASN A 259 17.83 -1.77 29.83
N PRO A 260 18.97 -1.89 30.54
CA PRO A 260 20.24 -2.19 29.92
C PRO A 260 20.16 -3.57 29.25
N GLY A 261 20.39 -3.63 27.95
CA GLY A 261 20.36 -4.87 27.17
C GLY A 261 19.22 -4.98 26.16
N LEU A 262 18.21 -4.11 26.22
CA LEU A 262 17.16 -4.11 25.20
C LEU A 262 17.68 -3.62 23.85
N ASN A 263 17.22 -4.29 22.79
CA ASN A 263 17.49 -3.88 21.43
C ASN A 263 16.50 -2.79 20.95
N MET A 264 16.78 -2.21 19.79
CA MET A 264 15.97 -1.13 19.21
C MET A 264 14.50 -1.49 19.00
N LYS A 265 14.19 -2.77 18.76
CA LYS A 265 12.82 -3.25 18.54
C LYS A 265 12.06 -3.31 19.88
N GLU A 266 12.68 -3.86 20.91
CA GLU A 266 12.10 -3.94 22.26
C GLU A 266 11.87 -2.54 22.85
N LEU A 267 12.83 -1.63 22.71
CA LEU A 267 12.65 -0.22 23.11
C LEU A 267 11.50 0.44 22.36
N ALA A 268 11.31 0.10 21.08
CA ALA A 268 10.22 0.63 20.26
C ALA A 268 8.85 0.12 20.70
N GLU A 269 8.78 -1.15 21.11
CA GLU A 269 7.59 -1.75 21.68
C GLU A 269 7.24 -1.09 23.03
N LEU A 270 8.22 -0.92 23.93
CA LEU A 270 8.01 -0.27 25.22
C LEU A 270 7.55 1.19 25.11
N SER A 271 8.09 1.94 24.14
CA SER A 271 7.74 3.34 23.94
C SER A 271 6.61 3.58 22.93
N ASN A 272 5.98 2.49 22.45
CA ASN A 272 4.92 2.53 21.45
C ASN A 272 5.28 3.41 20.23
N THR A 273 6.51 3.28 19.76
CA THR A 273 7.05 4.06 18.63
C THR A 273 7.69 3.13 17.59
N SER A 274 8.23 3.70 16.51
CA SER A 274 8.94 2.90 15.52
C SER A 274 10.43 2.76 15.88
N PRO A 275 11.07 1.60 15.65
CA PRO A 275 12.52 1.44 15.86
C PRO A 275 13.35 2.48 15.10
N LYS A 276 12.88 2.90 13.92
CA LYS A 276 13.51 3.94 13.11
C LYS A 276 13.44 5.31 13.78
N THR A 277 12.34 5.62 14.49
CA THR A 277 12.19 6.85 15.26
C THR A 277 13.20 6.89 16.41
N ILE A 278 13.30 5.80 17.18
CA ILE A 278 14.27 5.68 18.28
C ILE A 278 15.69 5.85 17.77
N SER A 279 16.07 5.09 16.74
CA SER A 279 17.41 5.14 16.16
C SER A 279 17.79 6.54 15.71
N ARG A 280 16.88 7.24 15.03
CA ARG A 280 17.11 8.63 14.60
C ARG A 280 17.27 9.57 15.80
N ARG A 281 16.48 9.38 16.86
CA ARG A 281 16.57 10.24 18.05
C ARG A 281 17.87 10.00 18.82
N LEU A 282 18.27 8.75 19.01
CA LEU A 282 19.57 8.41 19.63
C LEU A 282 20.75 8.99 18.85
N GLN A 283 20.69 8.96 17.51
CA GLN A 283 21.69 9.64 16.68
C GLN A 283 21.73 11.14 16.96
N GLN A 284 20.58 11.79 17.07
CA GLN A 284 20.51 13.22 17.40
C GLN A 284 21.11 13.51 18.78
N ILE A 285 20.76 12.73 19.80
CA ILE A 285 21.29 12.86 21.16
C ILE A 285 22.80 12.66 21.17
N ASN A 286 23.29 11.61 20.51
CA ASN A 286 24.73 11.30 20.45
C ASN A 286 25.52 12.33 19.64
N ASN A 287 24.92 12.98 18.66
CA ASN A 287 25.58 14.05 17.91
C ASN A 287 25.79 15.32 18.75
N SER A 288 24.99 15.52 19.80
CA SER A 288 25.13 16.64 20.73
C SER A 288 25.98 16.36 21.97
N ARG A 289 26.43 15.12 22.16
CA ARG A 289 27.23 14.69 23.33
C ARG A 289 28.69 14.51 22.95
N GLU A 290 29.57 14.71 23.93
CA GLU A 290 30.97 14.33 23.85
C GLU A 290 31.13 12.81 23.64
N ASP A 291 32.26 12.39 23.08
CA ASP A 291 32.47 11.02 22.61
C ASP A 291 32.40 9.97 23.73
N ASP A 292 32.77 10.35 24.95
CA ASP A 292 32.74 9.52 26.15
C ASP A 292 31.34 9.33 26.76
N CYS A 293 30.40 10.24 26.46
CA CYS A 293 29.03 10.24 26.97
C CYS A 293 27.99 9.68 25.98
N LYS A 294 28.43 9.13 24.85
CA LYS A 294 27.54 8.60 23.80
C LYS A 294 26.80 7.35 24.29
N ILE A 295 25.49 7.38 24.11
CA ILE A 295 24.61 6.26 24.41
C ILE A 295 24.90 5.15 23.39
N THR A 296 25.49 4.06 23.87
CA THR A 296 25.74 2.86 23.08
C THR A 296 24.73 1.80 23.47
N LEU A 297 23.78 1.53 22.58
CA LEU A 297 22.92 0.36 22.75
C LEU A 297 23.74 -0.91 22.50
N ILE A 298 23.60 -1.87 23.41
CA ILE A 298 24.07 -3.22 23.18
C ILE A 298 23.38 -3.70 21.92
N LYS A 299 24.12 -3.80 20.82
CA LYS A 299 23.67 -4.60 19.70
C LYS A 299 23.68 -6.01 20.25
N ILE A 300 22.51 -6.50 20.69
CA ILE A 300 22.29 -7.94 20.80
C ILE A 300 22.78 -8.44 19.45
N ASN A 301 23.85 -9.24 19.49
CA ASN A 301 24.46 -9.79 18.32
C ASN A 301 23.36 -10.64 17.68
N SER A 302 22.56 -10.03 16.80
CA SER A 302 21.75 -10.77 15.85
C SER A 302 22.74 -11.71 15.24
N GLU A 303 22.55 -13.02 15.46
CA GLU A 303 23.51 -14.07 15.13
C GLU A 303 24.27 -13.62 13.91
N PRO A 304 25.60 -13.44 14.01
CA PRO A 304 26.37 -12.69 13.04
C PRO A 304 25.95 -13.19 11.69
N LYS A 305 25.11 -12.39 10.99
CA LYS A 305 24.42 -12.87 9.77
C LYS A 305 25.54 -13.44 8.95
N GLU A 306 25.55 -14.77 8.78
CA GLU A 306 26.70 -15.49 8.24
C GLU A 306 27.17 -14.62 7.10
N ARG A 307 28.37 -14.03 7.24
CA ARG A 307 28.80 -12.96 6.33
C ARG A 307 28.64 -13.55 4.96
N THR A 308 27.56 -13.15 4.27
CA THR A 308 27.13 -13.84 3.06
C THR A 308 28.36 -13.80 2.18
N LYS A 309 28.90 -14.98 1.83
CA LYS A 309 30.19 -15.12 1.14
C LYS A 309 30.30 -13.99 0.14
N LYS A 310 31.36 -13.17 0.24
CA LYS A 310 31.48 -11.93 -0.55
C LYS A 310 31.07 -12.25 -1.98
N PHE A 311 29.99 -11.61 -2.44
CA PHE A 311 29.46 -11.81 -3.78
C PHE A 311 30.40 -11.09 -4.77
N THR A 312 31.52 -11.73 -5.08
CA THR A 312 32.56 -11.23 -5.97
C THR A 312 32.21 -11.50 -7.42
N ASP A 313 32.82 -10.74 -8.33
CA ASP A 313 32.62 -10.93 -9.76
C ASP A 313 33.14 -12.33 -10.17
N GLU A 314 34.25 -12.79 -9.59
CA GLU A 314 34.83 -14.13 -9.81
C GLU A 314 33.85 -15.25 -9.40
N PHE A 315 33.23 -15.12 -8.23
CA PHE A 315 32.22 -16.09 -7.78
C PHE A 315 31.05 -16.18 -8.75
N LEU A 316 30.54 -15.03 -9.20
CA LEU A 316 29.42 -14.99 -10.14
C LEU A 316 29.79 -15.55 -11.52
N ILE A 317 31.00 -15.25 -12.03
CA ILE A 317 31.50 -15.78 -13.30
C ILE A 317 31.60 -17.30 -13.23
N ASN A 318 32.24 -17.85 -12.19
CA ASN A 318 32.38 -19.29 -12.01
C ASN A 318 31.02 -19.97 -11.89
N LEU A 319 30.13 -19.42 -11.05
CA LEU A 319 28.79 -19.95 -10.85
C LEU A 319 28.01 -20.09 -12.17
N ILE A 320 28.12 -19.12 -13.08
CA ILE A 320 27.44 -19.14 -14.38
C ILE A 320 28.11 -20.09 -15.36
N ASN A 321 29.45 -20.09 -15.41
CA ASN A 321 30.20 -20.94 -16.33
C ASN A 321 30.04 -22.42 -15.97
N GLU A 322 29.95 -22.76 -14.69
CA GLU A 322 29.72 -24.13 -14.21
C GLU A 322 28.28 -24.59 -14.46
N ASN A 323 27.31 -23.68 -14.61
CA ASN A 323 25.88 -24.01 -14.66
C ASN A 323 25.11 -23.26 -15.77
N PRO A 324 25.54 -23.30 -17.05
CA PRO A 324 25.05 -22.40 -18.11
C PRO A 324 23.55 -22.48 -18.43
N GLY A 325 22.81 -23.46 -17.88
CA GLY A 325 21.36 -23.62 -18.07
C GLY A 325 20.49 -22.93 -17.01
N LEU A 326 21.05 -22.47 -15.89
CA LEU A 326 20.24 -21.97 -14.78
C LEU A 326 19.57 -20.63 -15.09
N SER A 327 18.37 -20.47 -14.55
CA SER A 327 17.62 -19.22 -14.55
C SER A 327 18.20 -18.23 -13.54
N MET A 328 17.89 -16.93 -13.73
CA MET A 328 18.32 -15.87 -12.79
C MET A 328 17.83 -16.11 -11.36
N LYS A 329 16.69 -16.81 -11.20
CA LYS A 329 16.12 -17.15 -9.90
C LYS A 329 16.94 -18.24 -9.20
N GLU A 330 17.39 -19.25 -9.95
CA GLU A 330 18.24 -20.32 -9.42
C GLU A 330 19.63 -19.80 -9.04
N TYR A 331 20.22 -18.91 -9.85
CA TYR A 331 21.43 -18.20 -9.46
C TYR A 331 21.24 -17.35 -8.20
N GLY A 332 20.07 -16.72 -8.03
CA GLY A 332 19.71 -15.98 -6.82
C GLY A 332 19.71 -16.86 -5.58
N LEU A 333 19.15 -18.07 -5.70
CA LEU A 333 19.13 -19.05 -4.64
C LEU A 333 20.54 -19.55 -4.29
N LEU A 334 21.34 -19.94 -5.29
CA LEU A 334 22.70 -20.45 -5.09
C LEU A 334 23.67 -19.41 -4.51
N SER A 335 23.49 -18.15 -4.89
CA SER A 335 24.35 -17.05 -4.40
C SER A 335 23.87 -16.40 -3.10
N GLY A 336 22.65 -16.70 -2.65
CA GLY A 336 22.01 -15.97 -1.57
C GLY A 336 21.78 -14.48 -1.89
N THR A 337 21.59 -14.14 -3.17
CA THR A 337 21.40 -12.74 -3.60
C THR A 337 20.15 -12.54 -4.46
N SER A 338 19.72 -11.28 -4.62
CA SER A 338 18.56 -10.97 -5.45
C SER A 338 18.87 -11.04 -6.95
N ASN A 339 17.89 -11.45 -7.76
CA ASN A 339 18.00 -11.47 -9.24
C ASN A 339 18.41 -10.11 -9.81
N ALA A 340 17.97 -9.01 -9.18
CA ALA A 340 18.33 -7.65 -9.59
C ALA A 340 19.82 -7.36 -9.33
N THR A 341 20.37 -7.85 -8.22
CA THR A 341 21.80 -7.75 -7.90
C THR A 341 22.64 -8.50 -8.92
N ILE A 342 22.28 -9.75 -9.23
CA ILE A 342 22.98 -10.59 -10.21
C ILE A 342 22.94 -9.92 -11.59
N SER A 343 21.75 -9.52 -12.06
CA SER A 343 21.61 -8.87 -13.37
C SER A 343 22.43 -7.58 -13.47
N ARG A 344 22.45 -6.77 -12.40
CA ARG A 344 23.27 -5.55 -12.35
C ARG A 344 24.76 -5.87 -12.43
N ARG A 345 25.23 -6.86 -11.66
CA ARG A 345 26.63 -7.29 -11.65
C ARG A 345 27.06 -7.87 -12.99
N LEU A 346 26.25 -8.71 -13.62
CA LEU A 346 26.53 -9.23 -14.96
C LEU A 346 26.71 -8.12 -16.00
N LYS A 347 25.85 -7.10 -15.97
CA LYS A 347 26.00 -5.93 -16.84
C LYS A 347 27.32 -5.19 -16.58
N GLN A 348 27.70 -5.04 -15.32
CA GLN A 348 28.97 -4.40 -14.94
C GLN A 348 30.18 -5.23 -15.40
N ILE A 349 30.15 -6.55 -15.23
CA ILE A 349 31.24 -7.45 -15.67
C ILE A 349 31.37 -7.39 -17.19
N ASN A 350 30.26 -7.53 -17.91
CA ASN A 350 30.24 -7.49 -19.38
C ASN A 350 30.65 -6.11 -19.93
N SER A 351 30.32 -5.01 -19.23
CA SER A 351 30.77 -3.66 -19.62
C SER A 351 32.28 -3.44 -19.53
N LYS A 352 32.98 -4.28 -18.75
CA LYS A 352 34.45 -4.24 -18.60
C LYS A 352 35.18 -5.18 -19.58
N GLY A 353 34.46 -5.77 -20.54
CA GLY A 353 35.05 -6.68 -21.53
C GLY A 353 35.29 -8.12 -21.05
N LYS A 354 34.98 -8.45 -19.78
CA LYS A 354 34.90 -9.86 -19.33
C LYS A 354 33.59 -10.44 -19.83
N VAL A 355 33.64 -11.34 -20.80
CA VAL A 355 32.44 -11.96 -21.39
C VAL A 355 31.97 -13.08 -20.47
N VAL A 356 30.92 -12.82 -19.70
CA VAL A 356 30.16 -13.91 -19.07
C VAL A 356 29.18 -14.44 -20.10
N ASN A 357 29.29 -15.72 -20.44
CA ASN A 357 28.45 -16.36 -21.44
C ASN A 357 27.07 -16.71 -20.86
N TYR A 358 26.38 -15.70 -20.33
CA TYR A 358 25.00 -15.84 -19.88
C TYR A 358 24.07 -15.66 -21.07
N THR A 359 23.62 -16.79 -21.64
CA THR A 359 22.48 -16.76 -22.54
C THR A 359 21.23 -16.59 -21.70
N LYS A 360 20.51 -15.49 -21.91
CA LYS A 360 19.21 -15.32 -21.29
C LYS A 360 18.32 -16.44 -21.84
N ASN A 361 18.07 -17.47 -21.03
CA ASN A 361 17.03 -18.46 -21.30
C ASN A 361 15.69 -17.73 -21.26
N SER A 362 15.35 -17.05 -22.35
CA SER A 362 13.98 -16.74 -22.69
C SER A 362 13.32 -18.09 -22.83
N CYS A 363 12.40 -18.42 -21.92
CA CYS A 363 11.52 -19.58 -22.03
C CYS A 363 11.19 -19.78 -23.51
N LYS A 364 11.75 -20.84 -24.11
CA LYS A 364 11.25 -21.32 -25.39
C LYS A 364 9.78 -21.61 -25.12
N GLN A 365 8.91 -20.88 -25.81
CA GLN A 365 7.52 -21.27 -25.90
C GLN A 365 7.55 -22.67 -26.49
N ASN A 366 7.09 -23.67 -25.72
CA ASN A 366 6.87 -25.00 -26.27
C ASN A 366 5.91 -24.82 -27.45
N VAL A 367 6.39 -25.17 -28.65
CA VAL A 367 5.61 -25.25 -29.88
C VAL A 367 4.77 -26.51 -29.83
#